data_AF-A0A949KF55-F1
#
_entry.id   AF-A0A949KF55-F1
#
_cell.length_a   1.000
_cell.length_b   1.000
_cell.length_c   1.000
_cell.angle_alpha   90.00
_cell.angle_beta   90.00
_cell.angle_gamma   90.00
#
_symmetry.space_group_name_H-M   'P 1'
#
loop_
_entity.id
_entity.type
_entity.pdbx_description
1 polymer ?
#
loop_
_entity_poly.entity_id
_entity_poly.type
_entity_poly.pdbx_seq_one_letter_code
_entity_poly.pdbx_strand_id
1 'polypeptide(L)'
;MANVEKISVALTPEMAMTMRRAVESGEYASASEVMREAMREWHARRTERERALAQLGSLWDEGVASGEATDGETAFARIRQTLHAKIGTGGSL
;
A
#
# COMPACT_ATOMS: atom_id res chain seq x y z
N MET A 1 32.32 8.87 3.94
CA MET A 1 31.72 8.14 5.08
C MET A 1 30.27 8.59 5.16
N ALA A 2 29.31 7.68 5.00
CA ALA A 2 27.89 8.05 5.07
C ALA A 2 27.59 8.59 6.47
N ASN A 3 27.10 9.83 6.56
CA ASN A 3 26.76 10.46 7.83
C ASN A 3 25.61 9.67 8.49
N VAL A 4 25.92 8.96 9.57
CA VAL A 4 24.93 8.34 10.45
C VAL A 4 24.70 9.28 11.62
N GLU A 5 23.47 9.76 11.77
CA GLU A 5 23.05 10.54 12.94
C GLU A 5 22.65 9.60 14.08
N LYS A 6 23.12 9.87 15.30
CA LYS A 6 22.76 9.09 16.49
C LYS A 6 21.55 9.72 17.16
N ILE A 7 20.45 8.97 17.21
CA ILE A 7 19.20 9.37 17.86
C ILE A 7 18.99 8.48 19.08
N SER A 8 18.73 9.09 20.25
CA SER A 8 18.33 8.37 21.46
C SER A 8 16.80 8.19 21.45
N VAL A 9 16.35 6.95 21.59
CA VAL A 9 14.92 6.60 21.59
C VAL A 9 14.60 5.71 22.79
N ALA A 10 13.43 5.91 23.39
CA ALA A 10 12.91 5.00 24.41
C ALA A 10 12.17 3.85 23.73
N LEU A 11 12.52 2.62 24.09
CA LEU A 11 11.85 1.40 23.63
C LEU A 11 11.21 0.70 24.84
N THR A 12 10.12 -0.02 24.61
CA THR A 12 9.58 -0.88 25.66
C THR A 12 10.59 -1.99 26.00
N PRO A 13 10.55 -2.56 27.21
CA PRO A 13 11.44 -3.66 27.59
C PRO A 13 11.38 -4.84 26.61
N GLU A 14 10.20 -5.15 26.08
CA GLU A 14 9.96 -6.25 25.14
C GLU A 14 10.62 -5.99 23.79
N MET A 15 10.52 -4.76 23.28
CA MET A 15 11.19 -4.35 22.04
C MET A 15 12.71 -4.41 22.20
N ALA A 16 13.23 -3.86 23.30
CA ALA A 16 14.66 -3.89 23.59
C ALA A 16 15.20 -5.33 23.72
N MET A 17 14.44 -6.21 24.39
CA MET A 17 14.77 -7.63 24.50
C MET A 17 14.76 -8.33 23.13
N THR A 18 13.79 -8.02 22.28
CA THR A 18 13.72 -8.58 20.92
C THR A 18 14.91 -8.15 20.08
N MET A 19 15.29 -6.87 20.12
CA MET A 19 16.48 -6.37 19.42
C MET A 19 17.76 -7.01 19.96
N ARG A 20 17.90 -7.18 21.28
CA ARG A 20 19.07 -7.86 21.87
C ARG A 20 19.18 -9.30 21.39
N ARG A 21 18.10 -10.08 21.42
CA ARG A 21 18.11 -11.48 20.94
C ARG A 21 18.51 -11.59 19.47
N ALA A 22 18.03 -10.69 18.62
CA ALA A 22 18.37 -10.68 17.20
C ALA A 22 19.86 -10.37 16.94
N VAL A 23 20.50 -9.60 17.83
CA VAL A 23 21.95 -9.36 17.78
C VAL A 23 22.72 -10.54 18.39
N GLU A 24 22.28 -11.06 19.53
CA GLU A 24 22.92 -12.19 20.23
C GLU A 24 22.88 -13.48 19.40
N SER A 25 21.84 -13.68 18.58
CA SER A 25 21.75 -14.80 17.64
C SER A 25 22.68 -14.68 16.43
N GLY A 26 23.25 -13.49 16.19
CA GLY A 26 24.04 -13.18 15.01
C GLY A 26 23.22 -12.87 13.75
N GLU A 27 21.89 -12.77 13.85
CA GLU A 27 21.03 -12.35 12.73
C GLU A 27 21.32 -10.91 12.31
N TYR A 28 21.67 -10.05 13.27
CA TYR A 28 22.08 -8.66 13.03
C TYR A 28 23.41 -8.35 13.73
N ALA A 29 24.23 -7.52 13.10
CA ALA A 29 25.51 -7.10 13.69
C ALA A 29 25.33 -6.06 14.81
N SER A 30 24.21 -5.34 14.83
CA SER A 30 23.94 -4.31 15.85
C SER A 30 22.46 -3.95 15.98
N ALA A 31 22.09 -3.38 17.14
CA ALA A 31 20.77 -2.79 17.35
C ALA A 31 20.44 -1.68 16.34
N SER A 32 21.44 -0.91 15.89
CA SER A 32 21.25 0.11 14.86
C SER A 32 20.89 -0.48 13.50
N GLU A 33 21.28 -1.71 13.21
CA GLU A 33 20.91 -2.40 11.98
C GLU A 33 19.44 -2.82 12.00
N VAL A 34 19.01 -3.44 13.09
CA VAL A 34 17.59 -3.78 13.34
C VAL A 34 16.72 -2.54 13.22
N MET A 35 17.14 -1.43 13.85
CA MET A 35 16.39 -0.17 13.78
C MET A 35 16.31 0.39 12.36
N ARG A 36 17.39 0.34 11.59
CA ARG A 36 17.38 0.80 10.18
C ARG A 36 16.45 -0.05 9.33
N GLU A 37 16.41 -1.36 9.54
CA GLU A 37 15.47 -2.24 8.83
C GLU A 37 14.02 -1.92 9.17
N ALA A 38 13.70 -1.86 10.48
CA ALA A 38 12.36 -1.51 10.95
C ALA A 38 11.91 -0.15 10.39
N MET A 39 12.80 0.84 10.34
CA MET A 39 12.52 2.16 9.78
C MET A 39 12.31 2.14 8.26
N ARG A 40 13.08 1.34 7.52
CA ARG A 40 12.86 1.16 6.07
C ARG A 40 11.50 0.55 5.79
N GLU A 41 11.15 -0.51 6.51
CA GLU A 41 9.85 -1.18 6.34
C GLU A 41 8.70 -0.25 6.74
N TRP A 42 8.83 0.47 7.87
CA TRP A 42 7.87 1.48 8.28
C TRP A 42 7.69 2.57 7.22
N HIS A 43 8.78 3.10 6.67
CA HIS A 43 8.73 4.11 5.62
C HIS A 43 8.05 3.59 4.36
N ALA A 44 8.42 2.39 3.89
CA ALA A 44 7.82 1.76 2.71
C ALA A 44 6.30 1.61 2.84
N ARG A 45 5.81 1.11 3.98
CA ARG A 45 4.37 1.00 4.25
C ARG A 45 3.65 2.35 4.21
N ARG A 46 4.28 3.42 4.70
CA ARG A 46 3.69 4.77 4.66
C ARG A 46 3.67 5.33 3.25
N THR A 47 4.76 5.19 2.50
CA THR A 47 4.82 5.64 1.10
C THR A 47 3.78 4.93 0.24
N GLU A 48 3.59 3.61 0.44
CA GLU A 48 2.54 2.87 -0.27
C GLU A 48 1.15 3.38 0.08
N ARG A 49 0.88 3.63 1.37
CA ARG A 49 -0.39 4.21 1.81
C ARG A 49 -0.63 5.60 1.23
N GLU A 50 0.39 6.46 1.20
CA GLU A 50 0.30 7.80 0.62
C GLU A 50 -0.01 7.74 -0.88
N ARG A 51 0.63 6.83 -1.62
CA ARG A 51 0.33 6.60 -3.04
C ARG A 51 -1.10 6.11 -3.25
N ALA A 52 -1.58 5.17 -2.43
CA ALA A 52 -2.95 4.66 -2.52
C ALA A 52 -3.98 5.76 -2.25
N LEU A 53 -3.73 6.64 -1.27
CA LEU A 53 -4.60 7.78 -0.98
C LEU A 53 -4.59 8.81 -2.12
N ALA A 54 -3.42 9.12 -2.68
CA ALA A 54 -3.31 10.02 -3.83
C ALA A 54 -4.04 9.46 -5.05
N GLN A 55 -3.92 8.16 -5.31
CA GLN A 55 -4.63 7.48 -6.40
C GLN A 55 -6.15 7.52 -6.18
N LEU A 56 -6.62 7.25 -4.97
CA LEU A 56 -8.05 7.32 -4.64
C LEU A 56 -8.60 8.74 -4.84
N GLY A 57 -7.86 9.77 -4.42
CA GLY A 57 -8.22 11.16 -4.65
C GLY A 57 -8.30 11.49 -6.14
N SER A 58 -7.32 11.05 -6.93
CA SER A 58 -7.34 11.26 -8.39
C SER A 58 -8.55 10.59 -9.06
N LEU A 59 -8.89 9.36 -8.67
CA LEU A 59 -10.05 8.64 -9.21
C LEU A 59 -11.38 9.29 -8.80
N TRP A 60 -11.43 9.84 -7.59
CA TRP A 60 -12.57 10.62 -7.12
C TRP A 60 -12.75 11.88 -7.96
N ASP A 61 -11.70 12.66 -8.16
CA ASP A 61 -11.74 13.90 -8.95
C ASP A 61 -12.13 13.61 -10.40
N GLU A 62 -11.61 12.53 -10.99
CA GLU A 62 -12.00 12.06 -12.32
C GLU A 62 -13.50 11.71 -12.36
N GLY A 63 -14.00 10.97 -11.36
CA GLY A 63 -15.41 10.62 -11.23
C GLY A 63 -16.31 11.85 -11.11
N VAL A 64 -15.95 12.82 -10.26
CA VAL A 64 -16.68 14.09 -10.11
C VAL A 64 -16.68 14.89 -11.41
N ALA A 65 -15.57 14.89 -12.15
CA ALA A 65 -15.46 15.57 -13.44
C ALA A 65 -16.16 14.84 -14.60
N SER A 66 -16.56 13.57 -14.42
CA SER A 66 -17.11 12.72 -15.49
C SER A 66 -18.55 13.07 -15.92
N GLY A 67 -19.21 14.00 -15.23
CA GLY A 67 -20.56 14.48 -15.55
C GLY A 67 -21.62 13.99 -14.57
N GLU A 68 -22.88 14.01 -14.98
CA GLU A 68 -23.99 13.64 -14.10
C GLU A 68 -24.03 12.14 -13.80
N ALA A 69 -24.29 11.82 -12.54
CA ALA A 69 -24.49 10.45 -12.10
C ALA A 69 -25.69 9.82 -12.83
N THR A 70 -25.51 8.60 -13.33
CA THR A 70 -26.60 7.81 -13.91
C THR A 70 -27.23 6.92 -12.83
N ASP A 71 -28.53 6.69 -12.93
CA ASP A 71 -29.22 5.68 -12.12
C ASP A 71 -28.53 4.30 -12.21
N GLY A 72 -28.37 3.66 -11.05
CA GLY A 72 -27.60 2.42 -10.93
C GLY A 72 -28.19 1.27 -11.73
N GLU A 73 -29.50 1.05 -11.68
CA GLU A 73 -30.14 -0.05 -12.41
C GLU A 73 -30.01 0.15 -13.93
N THR A 74 -30.17 1.40 -14.38
CA THR A 74 -29.97 1.79 -15.78
C THR A 74 -28.52 1.52 -16.23
N ALA A 75 -27.53 1.86 -15.40
CA ALA A 75 -26.12 1.60 -15.69
C ALA A 75 -25.83 0.09 -15.77
N PHE A 76 -26.32 -0.71 -14.82
CA PHE A 76 -26.12 -2.17 -14.83
C PHE A 76 -26.83 -2.85 -16.00
N ALA A 77 -28.03 -2.39 -16.40
CA ALA A 77 -28.71 -2.90 -17.58
C ALA A 77 -27.88 -2.70 -18.86
N ARG A 78 -27.29 -1.51 -19.04
CA ARG A 78 -26.38 -1.21 -20.17
C ARG A 78 -25.13 -2.09 -20.15
N ILE A 79 -24.53 -2.31 -18.99
CA ILE A 79 -23.34 -3.18 -18.83
C ILE A 79 -23.70 -4.63 -19.22
N ARG A 80 -24.80 -5.17 -18.70
CA ARG A 80 -25.26 -6.54 -19.03
C ARG A 80 -25.51 -6.69 -20.53
N GLN A 81 -26.19 -5.73 -21.16
CA GLN A 81 -26.44 -5.75 -22.60
C GLN A 81 -25.13 -5.79 -23.41
N THR A 82 -24.15 -4.98 -23.01
CA THR A 82 -22.83 -4.93 -23.68
C THR A 82 -22.06 -6.25 -23.52
N LEU A 83 -22.09 -6.85 -22.34
CA LEU A 83 -21.45 -8.15 -22.07
C LEU A 83 -22.11 -9.28 -22.88
N HIS A 84 -23.45 -9.32 -22.92
CA HIS A 84 -24.18 -10.31 -23.73
C HIS A 84 -23.84 -10.20 -25.22
N ALA A 85 -23.73 -8.98 -25.76
CA ALA A 85 -23.33 -8.77 -27.14
C ALA A 85 -21.90 -9.28 -27.41
N LYS A 86 -20.96 -9.03 -26.50
CA LYS A 86 -19.56 -9.48 -26.65
C LYS A 86 -19.41 -11.00 -26.53
N ILE A 87 -20.14 -11.63 -25.61
CA ILE A 87 -20.08 -13.09 -25.39
C ILE A 87 -20.81 -13.84 -26.51
N GLY A 88 -21.94 -13.31 -26.99
CA GLY A 88 -22.70 -13.91 -28.10
C GLY A 88 -21.98 -13.87 -29.46
N THR A 89 -20.99 -12.98 -29.62
CA THR A 89 -20.22 -12.84 -30.87
C THR A 89 -18.93 -13.70 -30.87
N GLY A 90 -18.54 -14.27 -29.72
CA GLY A 90 -17.35 -15.14 -29.60
C GLY A 90 -17.61 -16.64 -29.73
N GLY A 91 -18.88 -17.05 -29.95
CA GLY A 91 -19.30 -18.44 -30.06
C GLY A 91 -19.89 -18.75 -31.43
N SER A 92 -19.08 -18.66 -32.49
CA SER A 92 -19.39 -19.23 -33.79
C SER A 92 -18.08 -19.73 -34.42
N LEU A 93 -17.71 -20.97 -34.08
CA LEU A 93 -16.88 -21.85 -34.89
C LEU A 93 -17.81 -22.86 -35.55
#